data_AF-D8V7X8-F1
#
_entry.id   AF-D8V7X8-F1
#
_cell.length_a   1.000
_cell.length_b   1.000
_cell.length_c   1.000
_cell.angle_alpha   90.00
_cell.angle_beta   90.00
_cell.angle_gamma   90.00
#
_symmetry.space_group_name_H-M   'P 1'
#
loop_
_entity.id
_entity.type
_entity.pdbx_description
1 polymer ?
#
loop_
_entity_poly.entity_id
_entity_poly.type
_entity_poly.pdbx_seq_one_letter_code
_entity_poly.pdbx_strand_id
1 'polypeptide(L)'
;DNAIKDYQLYPLDRCLDDQTKMKVCDLIGDAIGCKDKTKLDELDEWNDMDMRDPYNKYKGVLIPPRRRQLCFSRIVRGPANLRNLNEFKEEILKGAQSEGKFLGNYYNEDKGNYYKEHKDKEKALEAMKNSFYDYEDIIKGSDMLANIQFKDIKRKLDKLLTKETNNNIRNAEDWWETNKKSIWNAMLCGYKKSGNKIIDPSWCTIPTTETPPQFLRWIKEWGTNVCIQKEKYKKNVKSECSNVPNNNLGSQESESTKCTSEIKKYQEWSRKKSIQWEAISKRYKRMDILKDVKEPDANTYLKEHCSKCPCGFNDMQEITNDNDKVEEIFNRIIEKVNIPAE
;
A
#
# COMPACT_ATOMS: atom_id res chain seq x y z
N ASP A 1 4.36 -4.02 45.08
CA ASP A 1 5.48 -4.21 44.13
C ASP A 1 5.27 -5.35 43.13
N ASN A 2 4.17 -5.33 42.36
CA ASN A 2 3.97 -6.23 41.21
C ASN A 2 4.10 -5.43 39.91
N ALA A 3 5.23 -4.75 39.75
CA ALA A 3 5.60 -4.14 38.48
C ALA A 3 5.92 -5.28 37.50
N ILE A 4 5.04 -5.39 36.50
CA ILE A 4 5.20 -6.09 35.24
C ILE A 4 6.69 -6.17 34.87
N LYS A 5 7.27 -7.38 34.88
CA LYS A 5 8.52 -7.65 34.16
C LYS A 5 8.20 -7.50 32.68
N ASP A 6 8.28 -6.24 32.24
CA ASP A 6 7.92 -5.84 30.90
C ASP A 6 8.90 -6.51 29.93
N TYR A 7 8.33 -7.19 28.93
CA TYR A 7 9.02 -7.86 27.83
C TYR A 7 9.63 -6.83 26.87
N GLN A 8 10.50 -5.95 27.39
CA GLN A 8 11.22 -4.94 26.65
C GLN A 8 12.52 -5.52 26.10
N LEU A 9 12.41 -6.31 25.03
CA LEU A 9 13.58 -6.73 24.23
C LEU A 9 14.39 -5.50 23.76
N TYR A 10 13.66 -4.42 23.43
CA TYR A 10 14.16 -3.09 23.12
C TYR A 10 13.17 -2.06 23.69
N PRO A 11 13.61 -0.92 24.26
CA PRO A 11 12.73 0.15 24.75
C PRO A 11 12.15 0.97 23.58
N LEU A 12 11.36 0.30 22.74
CA LEU A 12 10.61 0.86 21.60
C LEU A 12 9.18 1.24 22.03
N ASP A 13 8.95 1.44 23.31
CA ASP A 13 7.69 1.89 23.90
C ASP A 13 7.49 3.41 23.77
N ARG A 14 8.54 4.17 23.43
CA ARG A 14 8.47 5.63 23.22
C ARG A 14 8.88 6.00 21.80
N CYS A 15 8.20 6.98 21.20
CA CYS A 15 8.51 7.43 19.85
C CYS A 15 9.85 8.18 19.77
N LEU A 16 10.47 8.17 18.60
CA LEU A 16 11.79 8.70 18.28
C LEU A 16 11.74 10.21 17.95
N ASP A 17 11.78 11.08 18.96
CA ASP A 17 11.81 12.55 18.80
C ASP A 17 13.20 13.18 19.07
N ASP A 18 14.20 12.41 19.52
CA ASP A 18 15.51 12.94 19.93
C ASP A 18 16.72 12.06 19.49
N GLN A 19 17.89 12.68 19.35
CA GLN A 19 19.19 12.08 19.01
C GLN A 19 19.59 10.95 19.96
N THR A 20 19.19 11.00 21.24
CA THR A 20 19.47 9.96 22.24
C THR A 20 18.83 8.59 21.93
N LYS A 21 17.76 8.56 21.12
CA LYS A 21 17.00 7.34 20.80
C LYS A 21 17.57 6.54 19.62
N MET A 22 18.62 7.05 18.93
CA MET A 22 19.32 6.32 17.86
C MET A 22 19.89 4.98 18.34
N LYS A 23 20.45 4.95 19.56
CA LYS A 23 21.08 3.74 20.11
C LYS A 23 20.14 2.54 20.14
N VAL A 24 18.85 2.77 20.38
CA VAL A 24 17.83 1.69 20.44
C VAL A 24 17.55 1.13 19.05
N CYS A 25 17.46 1.98 18.04
CA CYS A 25 17.29 1.54 16.65
C CYS A 25 18.49 0.71 16.19
N ASP A 26 19.71 1.05 16.62
CA ASP A 26 20.93 0.33 16.22
C ASP A 26 21.02 -1.10 16.79
N LEU A 27 20.25 -1.41 17.85
CA LEU A 27 20.18 -2.76 18.40
C LEU A 27 19.39 -3.73 17.52
N ILE A 28 18.46 -3.24 16.70
CA ILE A 28 17.68 -4.06 15.79
C ILE A 28 18.50 -4.30 14.54
N GLY A 29 18.90 -5.54 14.30
CA GLY A 29 19.57 -5.94 13.05
C GLY A 29 18.67 -5.81 11.82
N ASP A 30 19.27 -5.80 10.63
CA ASP A 30 18.50 -5.87 9.39
C ASP A 30 17.94 -7.29 9.18
N ALA A 31 16.73 -7.37 8.62
CA ALA A 31 16.11 -8.64 8.26
C ALA A 31 16.86 -9.31 7.11
N ILE A 32 17.22 -10.59 7.30
CA ILE A 32 17.88 -11.38 6.27
C ILE A 32 16.93 -11.63 5.10
N GLY A 33 17.39 -11.31 3.90
CA GLY A 33 16.75 -11.60 2.61
C GLY A 33 15.58 -10.69 2.24
N CYS A 34 15.39 -9.56 2.93
CA CYS A 34 14.61 -8.47 2.37
C CYS A 34 15.40 -7.77 1.26
N LYS A 35 14.70 -7.35 0.21
CA LYS A 35 15.28 -6.72 -0.99
C LYS A 35 14.79 -5.28 -1.09
N ASP A 36 15.53 -4.47 -1.86
CA ASP A 36 15.08 -3.14 -2.24
C ASP A 36 13.72 -3.19 -2.92
N LYS A 37 12.88 -2.18 -2.64
CA LYS A 37 11.57 -2.07 -3.27
C LYS A 37 11.73 -1.62 -4.70
N THR A 38 10.91 -2.17 -5.57
CA THR A 38 10.85 -1.77 -6.98
C THR A 38 9.41 -1.60 -7.38
N LYS A 39 9.15 -0.63 -8.27
CA LYS A 39 7.86 -0.50 -8.96
C LYS A 39 6.61 -0.40 -8.06
N LEU A 40 6.73 0.16 -6.86
CA LEU A 40 5.59 0.24 -5.92
C LEU A 40 4.43 1.07 -6.45
N ASP A 41 4.74 2.08 -7.28
CA ASP A 41 3.76 2.98 -7.87
C ASP A 41 3.31 2.53 -9.28
N GLU A 42 3.79 1.38 -9.77
CA GLU A 42 3.41 0.83 -11.08
C GLU A 42 2.10 0.05 -10.97
N LEU A 43 1.01 0.64 -11.44
CA LEU A 43 -0.32 0.01 -11.45
C LEU A 43 -0.40 -1.28 -12.28
N ASP A 44 0.55 -1.55 -13.18
CA ASP A 44 0.61 -2.81 -13.95
C ASP A 44 1.14 -3.98 -13.10
N GLU A 45 1.79 -3.71 -11.96
CA GLU A 45 2.26 -4.73 -11.01
C GLU A 45 1.16 -5.19 -10.03
N TRP A 46 -0.02 -4.54 -10.05
CA TRP A 46 -1.20 -4.95 -9.30
C TRP A 46 -1.89 -6.11 -10.01
N ASN A 47 -1.80 -7.29 -9.41
CA ASN A 47 -2.34 -8.53 -9.98
C ASN A 47 -2.74 -9.52 -8.88
N ASP A 48 -3.32 -10.64 -9.28
CA ASP A 48 -3.77 -11.74 -8.43
C ASP A 48 -2.88 -12.99 -8.54
N MET A 49 -1.68 -12.88 -9.14
CA MET A 49 -0.80 -14.01 -9.47
C MET A 49 -0.43 -14.86 -8.25
N ASP A 50 -0.30 -14.23 -7.08
CA ASP A 50 0.05 -14.92 -5.83
C ASP A 50 -1.19 -15.45 -5.06
N MET A 51 -2.41 -15.20 -5.56
CA MET A 51 -3.66 -15.76 -5.06
C MET A 51 -3.95 -17.11 -5.74
N ARG A 52 -3.27 -18.17 -5.31
CA ARG A 52 -3.55 -19.54 -5.79
C ARG A 52 -4.79 -20.09 -5.09
N ASP A 53 -5.93 -20.07 -5.76
CA ASP A 53 -7.14 -20.80 -5.35
C ASP A 53 -7.87 -21.36 -6.57
N PRO A 54 -8.11 -22.69 -6.65
CA PRO A 54 -8.76 -23.31 -7.81
C PRO A 54 -10.25 -22.94 -7.93
N TYR A 55 -10.86 -22.31 -6.93
CA TYR A 55 -12.29 -22.00 -6.88
C TYR A 55 -12.61 -20.52 -7.12
N ASN A 56 -11.65 -19.74 -7.64
CA ASN A 56 -11.82 -18.30 -7.88
C ASN A 56 -12.23 -17.50 -6.62
N LYS A 57 -11.96 -18.01 -5.41
CA LYS A 57 -12.39 -17.37 -4.14
C LYS A 57 -11.87 -15.93 -4.00
N TYR A 58 -10.70 -15.65 -4.57
CA TYR A 58 -10.03 -14.36 -4.50
C TYR A 58 -10.13 -13.55 -5.81
N LYS A 59 -10.97 -13.98 -6.76
CA LYS A 59 -11.15 -13.26 -8.04
C LYS A 59 -11.57 -11.81 -7.78
N GLY A 60 -10.82 -10.88 -8.36
CA GLY A 60 -11.02 -9.43 -8.19
C GLY A 60 -10.32 -8.82 -6.98
N VAL A 61 -9.53 -9.60 -6.24
CA VAL A 61 -8.55 -9.05 -5.28
C VAL A 61 -7.25 -8.78 -6.03
N LEU A 62 -6.88 -7.51 -6.17
CA LEU A 62 -5.58 -7.12 -6.71
C LEU A 62 -4.61 -6.87 -5.56
N ILE A 63 -3.48 -7.55 -5.59
CA ILE A 63 -2.49 -7.47 -4.52
C ILE A 63 -1.63 -6.22 -4.76
N PRO A 64 -1.47 -5.34 -3.76
CA PRO A 64 -0.53 -4.23 -3.86
C PRO A 64 0.91 -4.73 -4.12
N PRO A 65 1.67 -4.14 -5.06
CA PRO A 65 3.08 -4.47 -5.28
C PRO A 65 3.91 -4.36 -4.00
N ARG A 66 3.54 -3.40 -3.13
CA ARG A 66 4.09 -3.23 -1.78
C ARG A 66 3.85 -4.45 -0.90
N ARG A 67 2.62 -4.95 -0.81
CA ARG A 67 2.28 -6.18 -0.06
C ARG A 67 3.04 -7.40 -0.59
N ARG A 68 3.17 -7.55 -1.92
CA ARG A 68 3.94 -8.64 -2.55
C ARG A 68 5.41 -8.61 -2.15
N GLN A 69 5.94 -7.40 -1.96
CA GLN A 69 7.33 -7.14 -1.57
C GLN A 69 7.49 -6.93 -0.05
N LEU A 70 6.45 -7.16 0.77
CA LEU A 70 6.49 -6.91 2.21
C LEU A 70 7.63 -7.69 2.86
N CYS A 71 8.49 -6.98 3.59
CA CYS A 71 9.66 -7.56 4.22
C CYS A 71 9.26 -8.37 5.44
N PHE A 72 9.70 -9.61 5.52
CA PHE A 72 9.76 -10.35 6.77
C PHE A 72 11.16 -10.95 6.87
N SER A 73 11.61 -11.12 8.10
CA SER A 73 12.88 -11.78 8.40
C SER A 73 12.83 -13.29 8.07
N ARG A 74 13.83 -14.05 8.53
CA ARG A 74 13.86 -15.52 8.32
C ARG A 74 12.65 -16.25 8.88
N ILE A 75 11.81 -15.60 9.70
CA ILE A 75 10.59 -16.20 10.25
C ILE A 75 9.63 -16.75 9.18
N VAL A 76 9.63 -16.19 7.97
CA VAL A 76 8.84 -16.71 6.83
C VAL A 76 9.57 -17.77 6.00
N ARG A 77 10.88 -17.95 6.19
CA ARG A 77 11.73 -18.86 5.41
C ARG A 77 12.09 -20.11 6.21
N GLY A 78 11.32 -21.18 6.01
CA GLY A 78 11.61 -22.51 6.54
C GLY A 78 11.21 -22.72 8.01
N PRO A 79 11.68 -23.83 8.65
CA PRO A 79 11.49 -24.06 10.07
C PRO A 79 12.41 -23.11 10.82
N ALA A 80 12.00 -21.85 10.93
CA ALA A 80 12.55 -20.97 11.96
C ALA A 80 12.25 -21.64 13.30
N ASN A 81 13.25 -22.32 13.86
CA ASN A 81 13.18 -22.98 15.17
C ASN A 81 13.21 -21.89 16.25
N LEU A 82 12.16 -21.07 16.29
CA LEU A 82 11.95 -20.07 17.33
C LEU A 82 11.76 -20.79 18.66
N ARG A 83 12.58 -20.45 19.64
CA ARG A 83 12.59 -21.11 20.95
C ARG A 83 11.57 -20.51 21.91
N ASN A 84 11.25 -19.23 21.75
CA ASN A 84 10.43 -18.44 22.68
C ASN A 84 9.80 -17.21 21.98
N LEU A 85 8.91 -16.51 22.68
CA LEU A 85 8.24 -15.29 22.20
C LEU A 85 9.18 -14.12 21.96
N ASN A 86 10.32 -14.06 22.66
CA ASN A 86 11.33 -13.01 22.47
C ASN A 86 12.00 -13.12 21.10
N GLU A 87 12.41 -14.31 20.70
CA GLU A 87 12.96 -14.58 19.37
C GLU A 87 11.91 -14.28 18.28
N PHE A 88 10.64 -14.64 18.51
CA PHE A 88 9.55 -14.30 17.59
C PHE A 88 9.44 -12.77 17.42
N LYS A 89 9.37 -12.03 18.54
CA LYS A 89 9.31 -10.56 18.55
C LYS A 89 10.50 -9.95 17.83
N GLU A 90 11.71 -10.41 18.11
CA GLU A 90 12.92 -9.92 17.47
C GLU A 90 12.85 -10.05 15.94
N GLU A 91 12.42 -11.20 15.45
CA GLU A 91 12.29 -11.44 14.02
C GLU A 91 11.21 -10.57 13.35
N ILE A 92 10.10 -10.28 14.04
CA ILE A 92 9.09 -9.32 13.55
C ILE A 92 9.67 -7.90 13.51
N LEU A 93 10.38 -7.46 14.55
CA LEU A 93 10.98 -6.12 14.62
C LEU A 93 12.06 -5.90 13.55
N LYS A 94 12.90 -6.91 13.27
CA LYS A 94 13.86 -6.87 12.16
C LYS A 94 13.15 -6.67 10.83
N GLY A 95 12.08 -7.43 10.59
CA GLY A 95 11.24 -7.29 9.40
C GLY A 95 10.69 -5.87 9.26
N ALA A 96 10.04 -5.38 10.31
CA ALA A 96 9.41 -4.05 10.33
C ALA A 96 10.42 -2.92 10.11
N GLN A 97 11.59 -3.00 10.76
CA GLN A 97 12.67 -2.04 10.53
C GLN A 97 13.15 -2.06 9.08
N SER A 98 13.44 -3.24 8.53
CA SER A 98 13.87 -3.31 7.14
C SER A 98 12.78 -2.87 6.17
N GLU A 99 11.50 -3.11 6.46
CA GLU A 99 10.38 -2.57 5.68
C GLU A 99 10.42 -1.04 5.65
N GLY A 100 10.51 -0.40 6.81
CA GLY A 100 10.60 1.06 6.92
C GLY A 100 11.82 1.63 6.18
N LYS A 101 12.98 0.95 6.28
CA LYS A 101 14.22 1.34 5.59
C LYS A 101 14.06 1.28 4.07
N PHE A 102 13.55 0.17 3.53
CA PHE A 102 13.42 0.00 2.09
C PHE A 102 12.30 0.85 1.48
N LEU A 103 11.20 1.08 2.20
CA LEU A 103 10.17 2.05 1.79
C LEU A 103 10.73 3.47 1.80
N GLY A 104 11.48 3.83 2.85
CA GLY A 104 12.16 5.11 2.93
C GLY A 104 13.15 5.32 1.78
N ASN A 105 13.97 4.32 1.45
CA ASN A 105 14.89 4.35 0.30
C ASN A 105 14.15 4.53 -1.03
N TYR A 106 13.04 3.82 -1.24
CA TYR A 106 12.27 3.87 -2.49
C TYR A 106 11.64 5.24 -2.72
N TYR A 107 11.09 5.83 -1.66
CA TYR A 107 10.52 7.18 -1.64
C TYR A 107 11.55 8.24 -1.19
N ASN A 108 12.83 8.06 -1.54
CA ASN A 108 13.87 9.04 -1.24
C ASN A 108 13.65 10.37 -1.98
N GLU A 109 14.04 11.44 -1.30
CA GLU A 109 13.80 12.85 -1.65
C GLU A 109 14.59 13.29 -2.91
N ASP A 110 15.60 12.52 -3.31
CA ASP A 110 16.60 12.91 -4.31
C ASP A 110 16.27 12.53 -5.77
N LYS A 111 14.98 12.57 -6.15
CA LYS A 111 14.56 12.59 -7.56
C LYS A 111 14.51 14.02 -8.14
N GLY A 112 15.45 14.86 -7.70
CA GLY A 112 15.93 16.06 -8.39
C GLY A 112 15.03 17.30 -8.42
N ASN A 113 14.11 17.52 -7.47
CA ASN A 113 13.33 18.78 -7.39
C ASN A 113 12.82 19.07 -5.97
N TYR A 114 13.13 20.26 -5.43
CA TYR A 114 12.81 20.74 -4.07
C TYR A 114 11.31 20.66 -3.69
N TYR A 115 10.40 20.81 -4.66
CA TYR A 115 8.94 20.70 -4.43
C TYR A 115 8.40 19.26 -4.27
N LYS A 116 9.25 18.23 -4.29
CA LYS A 116 8.85 16.82 -4.12
C LYS A 116 9.04 16.26 -2.71
N GLU A 117 9.81 16.93 -1.85
CA GLU A 117 10.24 16.41 -0.54
C GLU A 117 9.05 16.03 0.37
N HIS A 118 8.09 16.94 0.54
CA HIS A 118 6.87 16.66 1.34
C HIS A 118 6.02 15.53 0.76
N LYS A 119 5.91 15.44 -0.57
CA LYS A 119 5.08 14.45 -1.26
C LYS A 119 5.67 13.05 -1.16
N ASP A 120 7.00 12.93 -1.22
CA ASP A 120 7.69 11.65 -1.12
C ASP A 120 7.74 11.15 0.33
N LYS A 121 7.89 12.07 1.30
CA LYS A 121 7.72 11.76 2.74
C LYS A 121 6.30 11.27 3.06
N GLU A 122 5.27 11.92 2.53
CA GLU A 122 3.89 11.51 2.71
C GLU A 122 3.61 10.12 2.08
N LYS A 123 4.11 9.86 0.87
CA LYS A 123 4.00 8.54 0.24
C LYS A 123 4.69 7.44 1.05
N ALA A 124 5.88 7.72 1.56
CA ALA A 124 6.58 6.77 2.41
C ALA A 124 5.78 6.44 3.68
N LEU A 125 5.20 7.46 4.33
CA LEU A 125 4.35 7.28 5.49
C LEU A 125 3.13 6.40 5.18
N GLU A 126 2.41 6.70 4.09
CA GLU A 126 1.22 5.92 3.72
C GLU A 126 1.59 4.47 3.37
N ALA A 127 2.69 4.25 2.65
CA ALA A 127 3.18 2.90 2.38
C ALA A 127 3.59 2.17 3.67
N MET A 128 4.17 2.87 4.64
CA MET A 128 4.49 2.30 5.96
C MET A 128 3.21 1.95 6.73
N LYS A 129 2.20 2.82 6.75
CA LYS A 129 0.89 2.54 7.36
C LYS A 129 0.24 1.30 6.75
N ASN A 130 0.19 1.23 5.41
CA ASN A 130 -0.37 0.07 4.71
C ASN A 130 0.39 -1.22 5.03
N SER A 131 1.72 -1.15 5.13
CA SER A 131 2.54 -2.30 5.53
C SER A 131 2.32 -2.69 6.98
N PHE A 132 2.19 -1.73 7.89
CA PHE A 132 1.87 -1.97 9.29
C PHE A 132 0.55 -2.71 9.46
N TYR A 133 -0.49 -2.33 8.70
CA TYR A 133 -1.77 -3.05 8.69
C TYR A 133 -1.65 -4.45 8.08
N ASP A 134 -0.79 -4.65 7.06
CA ASP A 134 -0.55 -6.01 6.56
C ASP A 134 0.20 -6.89 7.58
N TYR A 135 1.13 -6.32 8.37
CA TYR A 135 1.72 -7.04 9.50
C TYR A 135 0.66 -7.50 10.50
N GLU A 136 -0.27 -6.61 10.84
CA GLU A 136 -1.41 -6.93 11.71
C GLU A 136 -2.17 -8.15 11.18
N ASP A 137 -2.57 -8.12 9.91
CA ASP A 137 -3.34 -9.22 9.32
C ASP A 137 -2.54 -10.53 9.27
N ILE A 138 -1.24 -10.46 8.98
CA ILE A 138 -0.39 -11.66 8.90
C ILE A 138 -0.21 -12.28 10.29
N ILE A 139 0.00 -11.44 11.31
CA ILE A 139 0.21 -11.89 12.70
C ILE A 139 -1.09 -12.48 13.26
N LYS A 140 -2.23 -11.80 13.06
CA LYS A 140 -3.56 -12.27 13.46
C LYS A 140 -4.08 -13.42 12.56
N GLY A 141 -3.46 -13.63 11.40
CA GLY A 141 -3.83 -14.63 10.40
C GLY A 141 -5.12 -14.32 9.63
N SER A 142 -5.50 -13.05 9.55
CA SER A 142 -6.59 -12.54 8.70
C SER A 142 -6.13 -12.10 7.30
N ASP A 143 -4.82 -12.19 7.01
CA ASP A 143 -4.25 -11.81 5.71
C ASP A 143 -4.85 -12.65 4.57
N MET A 144 -5.31 -11.97 3.52
CA MET A 144 -5.95 -12.61 2.37
C MET A 144 -4.94 -13.36 1.50
N LEU A 145 -3.65 -13.00 1.56
CA LEU A 145 -2.61 -13.70 0.82
C LEU A 145 -2.28 -15.03 1.47
N ALA A 146 -2.97 -16.03 0.93
CA ALA A 146 -2.92 -17.40 1.36
C ALA A 146 -1.62 -18.15 0.99
N ASN A 147 -0.48 -17.47 0.86
CA ASN A 147 0.78 -18.14 0.59
C ASN A 147 1.24 -18.94 1.84
N ILE A 148 1.90 -20.09 1.62
CA ILE A 148 2.29 -21.00 2.72
C ILE A 148 3.25 -20.31 3.69
N GLN A 149 4.07 -19.37 3.21
CA GLN A 149 5.10 -18.70 3.99
C GLN A 149 4.52 -17.81 5.10
N PHE A 150 3.50 -17.00 4.80
CA PHE A 150 2.86 -16.11 5.77
C PHE A 150 1.79 -16.80 6.59
N LYS A 151 1.08 -17.79 6.03
CA LYS A 151 0.07 -18.61 6.75
C LYS A 151 0.62 -19.26 8.02
N ASP A 152 1.91 -19.55 8.05
CA ASP A 152 2.56 -20.18 9.19
C ASP A 152 2.88 -19.24 10.34
N ILE A 153 2.80 -17.91 10.17
CA ILE A 153 3.18 -16.93 11.20
C ILE A 153 2.27 -17.03 12.42
N LYS A 154 0.95 -16.93 12.23
CA LYS A 154 -0.01 -17.12 13.33
C LYS A 154 0.18 -18.47 14.02
N ARG A 155 0.30 -19.54 13.24
CA ARG A 155 0.52 -20.91 13.76
C ARG A 155 1.81 -21.02 14.59
N LYS A 156 2.89 -20.36 14.19
CA LYS A 156 4.15 -20.30 14.94
C LYS A 156 3.96 -19.54 16.24
N LEU A 157 3.25 -18.41 16.22
CA LEU A 157 2.93 -17.62 17.39
C LEU A 157 2.06 -18.39 18.39
N ASP A 158 0.95 -18.98 17.95
CA ASP A 158 0.04 -19.76 18.80
C ASP A 158 0.76 -20.92 19.51
N LYS A 159 1.69 -21.60 18.81
CA LYS A 159 2.52 -22.66 19.39
C LYS A 159 3.46 -22.16 20.49
N LEU A 160 4.01 -20.95 20.35
CA LEU A 160 4.87 -20.35 21.36
C LEU A 160 4.06 -19.87 22.57
N LEU A 161 2.91 -19.22 22.31
CA LEU A 161 1.98 -18.78 23.37
C LEU A 161 1.50 -19.94 24.24
N THR A 162 1.22 -21.10 23.64
CA THR A 162 0.82 -22.31 24.38
C THR A 162 1.94 -22.86 25.27
N LYS A 163 3.21 -22.71 24.86
CA LYS A 163 4.37 -23.20 25.62
C LYS A 163 4.72 -22.30 26.81
N GLU A 164 4.46 -21.00 26.69
CA GLU A 164 4.78 -20.00 27.71
C GLU A 164 3.54 -19.70 28.58
N THR A 165 3.17 -20.66 29.43
CA THR A 165 1.92 -20.72 30.22
C THR A 165 1.73 -19.62 31.29
N ASN A 166 2.63 -18.63 31.39
CA ASN A 166 2.63 -17.60 32.44
C ASN A 166 2.46 -16.15 31.94
N ASN A 167 2.03 -15.94 30.69
CA ASN A 167 1.85 -14.60 30.13
C ASN A 167 0.36 -14.20 30.08
N ASN A 168 0.07 -12.91 30.34
CA ASN A 168 -1.28 -12.31 30.15
C ASN A 168 -1.73 -12.26 28.67
N ILE A 169 -0.90 -12.76 27.74
CA ILE A 169 -1.11 -12.77 26.30
C ILE A 169 -1.63 -14.15 25.90
N ARG A 170 -2.89 -14.26 25.48
CA ARG A 170 -3.56 -15.55 25.28
C ARG A 170 -3.63 -15.98 23.81
N ASN A 171 -3.60 -15.02 22.90
CA ASN A 171 -3.75 -15.26 21.46
C ASN A 171 -2.92 -14.25 20.64
N ALA A 172 -2.97 -14.38 19.32
CA ALA A 172 -2.26 -13.51 18.39
C ALA A 172 -2.74 -12.06 18.46
N GLU A 173 -4.03 -11.84 18.77
CA GLU A 173 -4.64 -10.53 18.92
C GLU A 173 -4.06 -9.79 20.14
N ASP A 174 -4.05 -10.42 21.32
CA ASP A 174 -3.44 -9.89 22.53
C ASP A 174 -1.95 -9.59 22.31
N TRP A 175 -1.27 -10.47 21.57
CA TRP A 175 0.15 -10.31 21.26
C TRP A 175 0.36 -9.09 20.36
N TRP A 176 -0.46 -8.91 19.32
CA TRP A 176 -0.42 -7.73 18.48
C TRP A 176 -0.68 -6.47 19.29
N GLU A 177 -1.74 -6.42 20.10
CA GLU A 177 -2.07 -5.24 20.92
C GLU A 177 -0.94 -4.85 21.85
N THR A 178 -0.25 -5.84 22.44
CA THR A 178 0.91 -5.62 23.30
C THR A 178 2.13 -5.09 22.53
N ASN A 179 2.33 -5.49 21.27
CA ASN A 179 3.58 -5.25 20.54
C ASN A 179 3.47 -4.26 19.37
N LYS A 180 2.26 -3.86 18.94
CA LYS A 180 2.02 -3.01 17.76
C LYS A 180 2.77 -1.69 17.82
N LYS A 181 2.91 -1.10 19.00
CA LYS A 181 3.70 0.12 19.22
C LYS A 181 5.19 -0.08 18.91
N SER A 182 5.78 -1.18 19.39
CA SER A 182 7.18 -1.51 19.11
C SER A 182 7.41 -1.79 17.63
N ILE A 183 6.44 -2.46 16.97
CA ILE A 183 6.49 -2.75 15.53
C ILE A 183 6.49 -1.45 14.73
N TRP A 184 5.57 -0.53 15.02
CA TRP A 184 5.51 0.77 14.35
C TRP A 184 6.80 1.58 14.56
N ASN A 185 7.29 1.64 15.80
CA ASN A 185 8.54 2.35 16.11
C ASN A 185 9.76 1.71 15.44
N ALA A 186 9.78 0.38 15.25
CA ALA A 186 10.81 -0.28 14.45
C ALA A 186 10.75 0.16 12.97
N MET A 187 9.57 0.30 12.38
CA MET A 187 9.44 0.85 11.03
C MET A 187 9.96 2.29 10.95
N LEU A 188 9.67 3.13 11.95
CA LEU A 188 10.21 4.49 12.04
C LEU A 188 11.74 4.51 12.18
N CYS A 189 12.33 3.61 12.98
CA CYS A 189 13.78 3.40 13.03
C CYS A 189 14.34 3.09 11.64
N GLY A 190 13.68 2.22 10.89
CA GLY A 190 14.04 1.87 9.52
C GLY A 190 14.04 3.06 8.59
N TYR A 191 12.92 3.80 8.57
CA TYR A 191 12.79 5.00 7.74
C TYR A 191 13.83 6.06 8.10
N LYS A 192 14.12 6.30 9.38
CA LYS A 192 15.22 7.18 9.79
C LYS A 192 16.56 6.69 9.25
N LYS A 193 16.84 5.38 9.30
CA LYS A 193 18.05 4.78 8.72
C LYS A 193 18.13 4.88 7.19
N SER A 194 17.03 5.21 6.49
CA SER A 194 17.04 5.52 5.05
C SER A 194 17.62 6.92 4.79
N GLY A 195 18.92 7.11 5.03
CA GLY A 195 19.59 8.40 4.80
C GLY A 195 19.49 9.41 5.95
N ASN A 196 19.37 8.96 7.19
CA ASN A 196 19.31 9.80 8.40
C ASN A 196 18.13 10.80 8.44
N LYS A 197 16.97 10.39 7.95
CA LYS A 197 15.78 11.25 7.84
C LYS A 197 15.23 11.71 9.18
N ILE A 198 14.63 12.90 9.18
CA ILE A 198 13.95 13.46 10.35
C ILE A 198 12.52 12.91 10.41
N ILE A 199 12.20 12.22 11.50
CA ILE A 199 10.85 11.76 11.81
C ILE A 199 10.03 12.94 12.31
N ASP A 200 8.89 13.17 11.68
CA ASP A 200 7.92 14.14 12.18
C ASP A 200 7.27 13.58 13.47
N PRO A 201 7.19 14.35 14.57
CA PRO A 201 6.54 13.90 15.80
C PRO A 201 5.10 13.39 15.60
N SER A 202 4.38 13.86 14.58
CA SER A 202 3.05 13.35 14.24
C SER A 202 3.04 11.87 13.82
N TRP A 203 4.18 11.35 13.36
CA TRP A 203 4.32 9.93 12.97
C TRP A 203 4.41 9.01 14.19
N CYS A 204 4.59 9.57 15.39
CA CYS A 204 4.58 8.84 16.64
C CYS A 204 3.23 8.26 17.03
N THR A 205 2.16 8.83 16.49
CA THR A 205 0.82 8.29 16.64
C THR A 205 0.71 7.01 15.84
N ILE A 206 0.48 5.90 16.54
CA ILE A 206 0.31 4.59 15.92
C ILE A 206 -0.88 4.67 14.95
N PRO A 207 -0.74 4.16 13.71
CA PRO A 207 -1.87 4.07 12.80
C PRO A 207 -3.04 3.33 13.46
N THR A 208 -4.25 3.88 13.35
CA THR A 208 -5.44 3.41 14.06
C THR A 208 -5.73 1.94 13.79
N THR A 209 -6.06 1.16 14.83
CA THR A 209 -6.34 -0.28 14.75
C THR A 209 -7.82 -0.65 14.54
N GLU A 210 -8.71 0.34 14.39
CA GLU A 210 -10.05 0.08 13.83
C GLU A 210 -9.93 -0.02 12.31
N THR A 211 -9.35 -1.13 11.88
CA THR A 211 -8.88 -1.28 10.52
C THR A 211 -10.02 -1.82 9.65
N PRO A 212 -10.50 -1.08 8.63
CA PRO A 212 -11.47 -1.63 7.67
C PRO A 212 -10.88 -2.89 7.04
N PRO A 213 -11.67 -3.90 6.64
CA PRO A 213 -11.16 -5.15 6.10
C PRO A 213 -10.01 -4.97 5.10
N GLN A 214 -9.01 -5.86 5.12
CA GLN A 214 -7.77 -5.71 4.33
C GLN A 214 -8.03 -5.38 2.85
N PHE A 215 -9.06 -5.98 2.25
CA PHE A 215 -9.49 -5.68 0.89
C PHE A 215 -9.80 -4.20 0.66
N LEU A 216 -10.54 -3.56 1.58
CA LEU A 216 -10.86 -2.14 1.49
C LEU A 216 -9.62 -1.27 1.61
N ARG A 217 -8.63 -1.66 2.43
CA ARG A 217 -7.35 -0.94 2.53
C ARG A 217 -6.58 -1.02 1.21
N TRP A 218 -6.52 -2.19 0.59
CA TRP A 218 -5.88 -2.35 -0.71
C TRP A 218 -6.62 -1.59 -1.81
N ILE A 219 -7.96 -1.51 -1.76
CA ILE A 219 -8.73 -0.66 -2.69
C ILE A 219 -8.39 0.82 -2.50
N LYS A 220 -8.27 1.31 -1.27
CA LYS A 220 -7.84 2.70 -1.01
C LYS A 220 -6.42 2.96 -1.53
N GLU A 221 -5.49 2.03 -1.32
CA GLU A 221 -4.12 2.11 -1.82
C GLU A 221 -4.10 2.11 -3.37
N TRP A 222 -4.89 1.25 -4.02
CA TRP A 222 -5.04 1.22 -5.47
C TRP A 222 -5.67 2.52 -6.00
N GLY A 223 -6.77 2.97 -5.39
CA GLY A 223 -7.51 4.16 -5.80
C GLY A 223 -6.67 5.43 -5.71
N THR A 224 -5.86 5.56 -4.65
CA THR A 224 -4.92 6.67 -4.49
C THR A 224 -3.91 6.69 -5.65
N ASN A 225 -3.32 5.54 -5.99
CA ASN A 225 -2.36 5.43 -7.08
C ASN A 225 -3.00 5.69 -8.46
N VAL A 226 -4.22 5.18 -8.68
CA VAL A 226 -4.99 5.45 -9.91
C VAL A 226 -5.27 6.92 -10.07
N CYS A 227 -5.78 7.61 -9.04
CA CYS A 227 -6.07 9.03 -9.15
C CYS A 227 -4.80 9.86 -9.42
N ILE A 228 -3.69 9.55 -8.74
CA ILE A 228 -2.40 10.22 -9.01
C ILE A 228 -1.96 10.03 -10.46
N GLN A 229 -2.04 8.81 -11.00
CA GLN A 229 -1.67 8.56 -12.39
C GLN A 229 -2.65 9.20 -13.37
N LYS A 230 -3.96 9.12 -13.11
CA LYS A 230 -5.02 9.69 -13.92
C LYS A 230 -4.83 11.19 -14.09
N GLU A 231 -4.59 11.92 -13.01
CA GLU A 231 -4.35 13.36 -13.04
C GLU A 231 -3.08 13.72 -13.82
N LYS A 232 -2.04 12.87 -13.77
CA LYS A 232 -0.86 13.04 -14.62
C LYS A 232 -1.20 12.90 -16.11
N TYR A 233 -1.95 11.87 -16.51
CA TYR A 233 -2.40 11.72 -17.90
C TYR A 233 -3.29 12.88 -18.35
N LYS A 234 -4.26 13.28 -17.52
CA LYS A 234 -5.09 14.45 -17.79
C LYS A 234 -4.24 15.70 -18.01
N LYS A 235 -3.27 15.97 -17.13
CA LYS A 235 -2.37 17.13 -17.27
C LYS A 235 -1.57 17.09 -18.57
N ASN A 236 -1.03 15.92 -18.94
CA ASN A 236 -0.29 15.77 -20.20
C ASN A 236 -1.18 16.03 -21.41
N VAL A 237 -2.38 15.45 -21.45
CA VAL A 237 -3.34 15.68 -22.54
C VAL A 237 -3.71 17.16 -22.64
N LYS A 238 -4.01 17.84 -21.52
CA LYS A 238 -4.27 19.29 -21.54
C LYS A 238 -3.11 20.06 -22.16
N SER A 239 -1.88 19.77 -21.71
CA SER A 239 -0.69 20.47 -22.15
C SER A 239 -0.44 20.31 -23.65
N GLU A 240 -0.44 19.07 -24.14
CA GLU A 240 -0.08 18.77 -25.53
C GLU A 240 -1.22 19.05 -26.52
N CYS A 241 -2.48 19.11 -26.06
CA CYS A 241 -3.65 19.34 -26.90
C CYS A 241 -4.21 20.77 -26.83
N SER A 242 -3.60 21.69 -26.07
CA SER A 242 -4.13 23.06 -25.85
C SER A 242 -4.33 23.86 -27.14
N ASN A 243 -3.52 23.62 -28.17
CA ASN A 243 -3.55 24.36 -29.44
C ASN A 243 -4.26 23.60 -30.57
N VAL A 244 -4.74 22.38 -30.32
CA VAL A 244 -5.42 21.55 -31.33
C VAL A 244 -6.92 21.88 -31.29
N PRO A 245 -7.49 22.49 -32.35
CA PRO A 245 -8.91 22.81 -32.37
C PRO A 245 -9.74 21.53 -32.34
N ASN A 246 -10.87 21.55 -31.62
CA ASN A 246 -11.86 20.47 -31.67
C ASN A 246 -12.23 20.20 -33.14
N ASN A 247 -12.12 18.95 -33.58
CA ASN A 247 -12.37 18.47 -34.96
C ASN A 247 -11.31 18.81 -36.02
N ASN A 248 -10.09 19.24 -35.67
CA ASN A 248 -9.02 19.47 -36.64
C ASN A 248 -7.72 18.73 -36.28
N LEU A 249 -7.74 17.40 -36.35
CA LEU A 249 -6.52 16.58 -36.28
C LEU A 249 -5.60 16.76 -37.52
N GLY A 250 -6.03 17.51 -38.55
CA GLY A 250 -5.31 17.63 -39.82
C GLY A 250 -4.57 18.95 -40.10
N SER A 251 -4.71 20.01 -39.29
CA SER A 251 -4.26 21.37 -39.68
C SER A 251 -2.86 21.77 -39.21
N GLN A 252 -2.27 21.06 -38.24
CA GLN A 252 -0.87 21.23 -37.81
C GLN A 252 -0.23 19.87 -37.49
N GLU A 253 0.47 19.27 -38.45
CA GLU A 253 0.95 17.88 -38.40
C GLU A 253 1.74 17.56 -37.12
N SER A 254 2.64 18.43 -36.66
CA SER A 254 3.49 18.14 -35.50
C SER A 254 2.77 18.27 -34.14
N GLU A 255 1.91 19.28 -33.97
CA GLU A 255 1.15 19.48 -32.72
C GLU A 255 0.03 18.45 -32.60
N SER A 256 -0.66 18.17 -33.70
CA SER A 256 -1.65 17.09 -33.80
C SER A 256 -1.04 15.73 -33.47
N THR A 257 0.19 15.45 -33.93
CA THR A 257 0.89 14.18 -33.64
C THR A 257 1.18 14.00 -32.15
N LYS A 258 1.66 15.04 -31.45
CA LYS A 258 1.94 14.96 -30.00
C LYS A 258 0.67 14.77 -29.19
N CYS A 259 -0.36 15.57 -29.46
CA CYS A 259 -1.65 15.43 -28.81
C CYS A 259 -2.27 14.04 -29.04
N THR A 260 -2.27 13.55 -30.29
CA THR A 260 -2.74 12.19 -30.62
C THR A 260 -1.97 11.11 -29.86
N SER A 261 -0.66 11.29 -29.67
CA SER A 261 0.16 10.36 -28.89
C SER A 261 -0.25 10.31 -27.42
N GLU A 262 -0.43 11.46 -26.76
CA GLU A 262 -0.86 11.50 -25.35
C GLU A 262 -2.28 10.96 -25.16
N ILE A 263 -3.18 11.23 -26.11
CA ILE A 263 -4.53 10.65 -26.13
C ILE A 263 -4.48 9.13 -26.19
N LYS A 264 -3.70 8.54 -27.12
CA LYS A 264 -3.52 7.09 -27.22
C LYS A 264 -2.98 6.49 -25.93
N LYS A 265 -1.97 7.13 -25.31
CA LYS A 265 -1.42 6.69 -24.02
C LYS A 265 -2.49 6.70 -22.92
N TYR A 266 -3.33 7.74 -22.86
CA TYR A 266 -4.39 7.84 -21.86
C TYR A 266 -5.51 6.82 -22.10
N GLN A 267 -5.86 6.53 -23.35
CA GLN A 267 -6.80 5.47 -23.72
C GLN A 267 -6.29 4.09 -23.29
N GLU A 268 -5.06 3.74 -23.69
CA GLU A 268 -4.45 2.46 -23.35
C GLU A 268 -4.35 2.27 -21.83
N TRP A 269 -3.95 3.32 -21.11
CA TRP A 269 -3.93 3.32 -19.66
C TRP A 269 -5.34 3.11 -19.09
N SER A 270 -6.33 3.88 -19.55
CA SER A 270 -7.72 3.79 -19.10
C SER A 270 -8.28 2.38 -19.31
N ARG A 271 -7.97 1.75 -20.45
CA ARG A 271 -8.38 0.37 -20.78
C ARG A 271 -7.81 -0.65 -19.82
N LYS A 272 -6.52 -0.54 -19.49
CA LYS A 272 -5.90 -1.45 -18.52
C LYS A 272 -6.52 -1.28 -17.12
N LYS A 273 -6.76 -0.04 -16.70
CA LYS A 273 -7.29 0.25 -15.35
C LYS A 273 -8.78 0.01 -15.21
N SER A 274 -9.56 0.13 -16.29
CA SER A 274 -10.97 -0.24 -16.29
C SER A 274 -11.17 -1.73 -16.06
N ILE A 275 -10.32 -2.60 -16.60
CA ILE A 275 -10.34 -4.05 -16.34
C ILE A 275 -10.06 -4.35 -14.86
N GLN A 276 -9.03 -3.72 -14.29
CA GLN A 276 -8.72 -3.84 -12.86
C GLN A 276 -9.89 -3.36 -11.98
N TRP A 277 -10.46 -2.20 -12.32
CA TRP A 277 -11.59 -1.61 -11.61
C TRP A 277 -12.84 -2.48 -11.65
N GLU A 278 -13.16 -3.06 -12.80
CA GLU A 278 -14.30 -3.96 -12.96
C GLU A 278 -14.16 -5.20 -12.07
N ALA A 279 -12.96 -5.76 -11.99
CA ALA A 279 -12.67 -6.90 -11.14
C ALA A 279 -12.84 -6.54 -9.64
N ILE A 280 -12.29 -5.41 -9.20
CA ILE A 280 -12.45 -4.87 -7.84
C ILE A 280 -13.93 -4.63 -7.52
N SER A 281 -14.66 -3.94 -8.40
CA SER A 281 -16.06 -3.57 -8.22
C SER A 281 -16.97 -4.79 -8.11
N LYS A 282 -16.74 -5.81 -8.94
CA LYS A 282 -17.45 -7.09 -8.85
C LYS A 282 -17.15 -7.80 -7.54
N ARG A 283 -15.91 -7.74 -7.04
CA ARG A 283 -15.53 -8.37 -5.77
C ARG A 283 -16.16 -7.68 -4.58
N TYR A 284 -16.15 -6.35 -4.54
CA TYR A 284 -16.77 -5.54 -3.50
C TYR A 284 -18.24 -5.95 -3.28
N LYS A 285 -19.03 -6.04 -4.35
CA LYS A 285 -20.45 -6.44 -4.28
C LYS A 285 -20.70 -7.86 -3.75
N ARG A 286 -19.71 -8.76 -3.84
CA ARG A 286 -19.84 -10.19 -3.48
C ARG A 286 -19.23 -10.53 -2.13
N MET A 287 -18.55 -9.60 -1.48
CA MET A 287 -17.74 -9.91 -0.31
C MET A 287 -18.61 -9.86 0.95
N ASP A 288 -18.92 -11.04 1.51
CA ASP A 288 -19.79 -11.17 2.68
C ASP A 288 -19.31 -10.39 3.92
N ILE A 289 -18.00 -10.23 4.08
CA ILE A 289 -17.40 -9.44 5.18
C ILE A 289 -17.61 -7.92 5.03
N LEU A 290 -18.22 -7.47 3.93
CA LEU A 290 -18.63 -6.09 3.70
C LEU A 290 -20.12 -5.86 3.95
N LYS A 291 -20.86 -6.85 4.49
CA LYS A 291 -22.30 -6.68 4.77
C LYS A 291 -22.61 -5.54 5.75
N ASP A 292 -21.66 -5.24 6.64
CA ASP A 292 -21.78 -4.14 7.61
C ASP A 292 -21.27 -2.79 7.05
N VAL A 293 -20.73 -2.79 5.83
CA VAL A 293 -20.28 -1.58 5.12
C VAL A 293 -21.51 -0.93 4.48
N LYS A 294 -21.72 0.36 4.73
CA LYS A 294 -22.93 1.07 4.33
C LYS A 294 -22.93 1.44 2.85
N GLU A 295 -21.75 1.57 2.26
CA GLU A 295 -21.59 2.09 0.91
C GLU A 295 -21.91 1.01 -0.13
N PRO A 296 -22.82 1.29 -1.08
CA PRO A 296 -23.41 0.28 -1.98
C PRO A 296 -22.43 -0.26 -3.03
N ASP A 297 -21.35 0.46 -3.30
CA ASP A 297 -20.32 0.08 -4.25
C ASP A 297 -18.94 0.66 -3.90
N ALA A 298 -17.92 0.13 -4.55
CA ALA A 298 -16.53 0.51 -4.32
C ALA A 298 -16.24 1.98 -4.68
N ASN A 299 -16.98 2.56 -5.63
CA ASN A 299 -16.82 3.96 -6.02
C ASN A 299 -17.27 4.88 -4.88
N THR A 300 -18.45 4.62 -4.34
CA THR A 300 -19.02 5.34 -3.20
C THR A 300 -18.14 5.19 -1.96
N TYR A 301 -17.66 3.98 -1.69
CA TYR A 301 -16.70 3.73 -0.61
C TYR A 301 -15.43 4.58 -0.74
N LEU A 302 -14.82 4.62 -1.93
CA LEU A 302 -13.61 5.42 -2.15
C LEU A 302 -13.87 6.92 -2.02
N LYS A 303 -15.01 7.42 -2.50
CA LYS A 303 -15.40 8.84 -2.35
C LYS A 303 -15.51 9.26 -0.88
N GLU A 304 -16.16 8.43 -0.07
CA GLU A 304 -16.41 8.77 1.35
C GLU A 304 -15.18 8.53 2.23
N HIS A 305 -14.37 7.50 1.92
CA HIS A 305 -13.34 7.00 2.83
C HIS A 305 -11.90 7.18 2.34
N CYS A 306 -11.70 7.75 1.16
CA CYS A 306 -10.38 8.05 0.62
C CYS A 306 -10.30 9.51 0.15
N SER A 307 -9.95 10.42 1.06
CA SER A 307 -9.71 11.83 0.73
C SER A 307 -8.59 12.06 -0.31
N LYS A 308 -7.70 11.07 -0.48
CA LYS A 308 -6.61 11.07 -1.48
C LYS A 308 -7.01 10.43 -2.82
N CYS A 309 -8.27 10.05 -2.97
CA CYS A 309 -8.84 9.46 -4.18
C CYS A 309 -9.88 10.40 -4.85
N PRO A 310 -9.58 11.68 -5.14
CA PRO A 310 -10.58 12.61 -5.66
C PRO A 310 -10.77 12.40 -7.17
N CYS A 311 -11.07 11.19 -7.63
CA CYS A 311 -11.30 10.94 -9.04
C CYS A 311 -12.38 9.89 -9.26
N GLY A 312 -13.18 10.08 -10.30
CA GLY A 312 -14.10 9.05 -10.77
C GLY A 312 -13.34 7.83 -11.30
N PHE A 313 -13.86 6.64 -11.00
CA PHE A 313 -13.27 5.38 -11.49
C PHE A 313 -14.06 4.77 -12.66
N ASN A 314 -15.36 5.08 -12.76
CA ASN A 314 -16.26 4.50 -13.75
C ASN A 314 -16.06 5.09 -15.16
N ASP A 315 -15.61 6.34 -15.26
CA ASP A 315 -15.35 7.02 -16.53
C ASP A 315 -14.15 6.44 -17.30
N MET A 316 -13.30 5.62 -16.64
CA MET A 316 -12.24 4.89 -17.32
C MET A 316 -12.79 3.90 -18.36
N GLN A 317 -14.01 3.38 -18.19
CA GLN A 317 -14.65 2.50 -19.19
C GLN A 317 -15.16 3.30 -20.39
N GLU A 318 -15.68 4.50 -20.16
CA GLU A 318 -16.23 5.36 -21.20
C GLU A 318 -15.17 5.79 -22.21
N ILE A 319 -13.91 5.90 -21.78
CA ILE A 319 -12.77 6.30 -22.63
C ILE A 319 -12.32 5.16 -23.58
N THR A 320 -12.79 3.92 -23.37
CA THR A 320 -12.19 2.71 -23.95
C THR A 320 -12.98 2.07 -25.10
N ASN A 321 -14.06 2.71 -25.57
CA ASN A 321 -14.84 2.20 -26.69
C ASN A 321 -14.09 2.40 -28.02
N ASP A 322 -13.58 1.30 -28.58
CA ASP A 322 -12.82 1.26 -29.85
C ASP A 322 -13.71 1.34 -31.11
N ASN A 323 -15.04 1.36 -30.94
CA ASN A 323 -16.00 1.41 -32.05
C ASN A 323 -16.25 2.83 -32.59
N ASP A 324 -15.78 3.85 -31.88
CA ASP A 324 -16.04 5.25 -32.20
C ASP A 324 -15.00 5.78 -33.20
N LYS A 325 -15.38 6.79 -34.00
CA LYS A 325 -14.40 7.45 -34.89
C LYS A 325 -13.30 8.12 -34.04
N VAL A 326 -12.08 8.19 -34.57
CA VAL A 326 -10.92 8.80 -33.87
C VAL A 326 -11.24 10.21 -33.33
N GLU A 327 -12.02 10.99 -34.09
CA GLU A 327 -12.47 12.34 -33.70
C GLU A 327 -13.45 12.33 -32.52
N GLU A 328 -14.36 11.36 -32.45
CA GLU A 328 -15.32 11.23 -31.35
C GLU A 328 -14.60 10.86 -30.06
N ILE A 329 -13.60 9.97 -30.13
CA ILE A 329 -12.84 9.60 -28.94
C ILE A 329 -11.94 10.77 -28.49
N PHE A 330 -11.38 11.52 -29.43
CA PHE A 330 -10.65 12.76 -29.14
C PHE A 330 -11.52 13.73 -28.35
N ASN A 331 -12.70 14.07 -28.86
CA ASN A 331 -13.60 15.03 -28.22
C ASN A 331 -14.02 14.55 -26.82
N ARG A 332 -14.39 13.26 -26.68
CA ARG A 332 -14.74 12.67 -25.38
C ARG A 332 -13.59 12.77 -24.38
N ILE A 333 -12.36 12.50 -24.80
CA ILE A 333 -11.21 12.57 -23.89
C ILE A 333 -10.93 14.02 -23.48
N ILE A 334 -10.99 14.97 -24.42
CA ILE A 334 -10.81 16.39 -24.11
C ILE A 334 -11.87 16.86 -23.09
N GLU A 335 -13.14 16.46 -23.26
CA GLU A 335 -14.19 16.74 -22.28
C GLU A 335 -13.88 16.15 -20.91
N LYS A 336 -13.57 14.84 -20.83
CA LYS A 336 -13.29 14.13 -19.57
C LYS A 336 -12.07 14.66 -18.84
N VAL A 337 -11.05 15.08 -19.58
CA VAL A 337 -9.82 15.66 -19.03
C VAL A 337 -10.11 17.01 -18.36
N ASN A 338 -11.09 17.76 -18.85
CA ASN A 338 -11.52 19.03 -18.27
C ASN A 338 -12.42 18.89 -17.03
N ILE A 339 -13.01 17.72 -16.79
CA ILE A 339 -13.78 17.46 -15.57
C ILE A 339 -12.84 17.46 -14.35
N PRO A 340 -13.10 18.30 -13.34
CA PRO A 340 -12.33 18.32 -12.09
C PRO A 340 -12.37 16.98 -11.36
N ALA A 341 -11.39 16.80 -10.49
CA ALA A 341 -11.40 15.80 -9.44
C ALA A 341 -12.71 15.86 -8.61
N GLU A 342 -13.29 14.70 -8.30
CA GLU A 342 -14.59 14.57 -7.59
C GLU A 342 -14.48 14.77 -6.09
#